data_AF-Q0VJA9-F1
#
_entry.id   AF-Q0VJA9-F1
#
_cell.length_a   1.000
_cell.length_b   1.000
_cell.length_c   1.000
_cell.angle_alpha   90.00
_cell.angle_beta   90.00
_cell.angle_gamma   90.00
#
_symmetry.space_group_name_H-M   'P 1'
#
loop_
_entity.id
_entity.type
_entity.pdbx_description
1 polymer ?
#
loop_
_entity_poly.entity_id
_entity_poly.type
_entity_poly.pdbx_seq_one_letter_code
_entity_poly.pdbx_strand_id
1 'polypeptide(L)'
;HQDDVAPKKPGCANNFVLVKVETWVDGKEGHEFVGVGARFGTTMESKEKKANHTKLALSDPPDCCSTPKNKLSGEVILVHRGNCKFTTKANVAQAAGASAILIINNQKELFKMVCERNETILNISIPAVMLPQDAGASLEKSLRSNSSVSVQLYSPERSLVDICRGVFV
;
A
#
# COMPACT_ATOMS: atom_id res chain seq x y z
N HIS A 1 12.70 9.73 -19.80
CA HIS A 1 11.73 9.24 -18.80
C HIS A 1 12.27 9.54 -17.40
N GLN A 2 11.44 10.07 -16.50
CA GLN A 2 11.86 10.61 -15.19
C GLN A 2 12.00 9.55 -14.08
N ASP A 3 12.54 8.38 -14.40
CA ASP A 3 12.75 7.30 -13.41
C ASP A 3 14.21 7.19 -12.91
N ASP A 4 15.14 7.98 -13.48
CA ASP A 4 16.60 7.91 -13.23
C ASP A 4 17.13 8.83 -12.11
N VAL A 5 16.31 9.69 -11.49
CA VAL A 5 16.83 10.76 -10.59
C VAL A 5 16.73 10.38 -9.09
N ALA A 6 16.05 9.29 -8.74
CA ALA A 6 15.94 8.87 -7.35
C ALA A 6 17.13 7.96 -6.94
N PRO A 7 17.85 8.29 -5.85
CA PRO A 7 19.04 7.55 -5.44
C PRO A 7 18.66 6.11 -5.05
N LYS A 8 19.24 5.13 -5.75
CA LYS A 8 19.14 3.71 -5.39
C LYS A 8 20.00 3.48 -4.15
N LYS A 9 19.36 3.15 -3.02
CA LYS A 9 20.03 2.86 -1.74
C LYS A 9 19.68 1.44 -1.27
N PRO A 10 20.50 0.81 -0.41
CA PRO A 10 20.13 -0.47 0.22
C PRO A 10 18.80 -0.33 0.97
N GLY A 11 17.81 -1.15 0.64
CA GLY A 11 16.44 -1.07 1.17
C GLY A 11 15.52 -0.06 0.48
N CYS A 12 15.99 0.64 -0.55
CA CYS A 12 15.20 1.56 -1.37
C CYS A 12 15.58 1.52 -2.85
N ALA A 13 15.29 0.39 -3.49
CA ALA A 13 15.59 0.17 -4.90
C ALA A 13 14.45 -0.50 -5.66
N ASN A 14 13.28 -0.69 -5.03
CA ASN A 14 12.14 -1.35 -5.66
C ASN A 14 11.64 -0.54 -6.86
N ASN A 15 11.08 -1.24 -7.84
CA ASN A 15 10.37 -0.63 -8.95
C ASN A 15 8.99 -0.14 -8.50
N PHE A 16 8.50 0.90 -9.16
CA PHE A 16 7.10 1.29 -9.01
C PHE A 16 6.22 0.29 -9.74
N VAL A 17 5.43 -0.47 -8.99
CA VAL A 17 4.44 -1.39 -9.54
C VAL A 17 3.05 -0.92 -9.20
N LEU A 18 2.11 -1.13 -10.13
CA LEU A 18 0.69 -0.97 -9.83
C LEU A 18 0.24 -2.16 -8.99
N VAL A 19 -0.48 -1.86 -7.92
CA VAL A 19 -0.99 -2.86 -6.98
C VAL A 19 -2.49 -2.79 -6.98
N LYS A 20 -3.14 -3.94 -7.23
CA LYS A 20 -4.56 -4.10 -7.03
C LYS A 20 -4.83 -4.35 -5.55
N VAL A 21 -5.81 -3.64 -5.02
CA VAL A 21 -6.30 -3.74 -3.65
C VAL A 21 -7.75 -4.16 -3.71
N GLU A 22 -7.98 -5.47 -3.67
CA GLU A 22 -9.32 -6.05 -3.58
C GLU A 22 -9.77 -6.04 -2.11
N THR A 23 -11.03 -5.74 -1.86
CA THR A 23 -11.58 -5.60 -0.50
C THR A 23 -12.67 -6.63 -0.23
N TRP A 24 -12.79 -7.04 1.03
CA TRP A 24 -13.91 -7.82 1.53
C TRP A 24 -14.52 -7.12 2.73
N VAL A 25 -15.84 -6.98 2.73
CA VAL A 25 -16.62 -6.39 3.82
C VAL A 25 -17.58 -7.46 4.34
N ASP A 26 -17.40 -7.85 5.61
CA ASP A 26 -18.18 -8.92 6.25
C ASP A 26 -18.18 -10.23 5.43
N GLY A 27 -17.02 -10.55 4.84
CA GLY A 27 -16.80 -11.76 4.04
C GLY A 27 -17.32 -11.69 2.60
N LYS A 28 -17.94 -10.58 2.18
CA LYS A 28 -18.38 -10.37 0.79
C LYS A 28 -17.37 -9.53 0.03
N GLU A 29 -17.12 -9.89 -1.23
CA GLU A 29 -16.27 -9.11 -2.12
C GLU A 29 -16.83 -7.69 -2.27
N GLY A 30 -15.95 -6.72 -2.09
CA GLY A 30 -16.24 -5.29 -2.10
C GLY A 30 -15.64 -4.61 -3.33
N HIS A 31 -15.23 -3.36 -3.15
CA HIS A 31 -14.61 -2.57 -4.21
C HIS A 31 -13.16 -3.02 -4.47
N GLU A 32 -12.73 -2.93 -5.72
CA GLU A 32 -11.32 -3.01 -6.12
C GLU A 32 -10.76 -1.61 -6.27
N PHE A 33 -9.55 -1.38 -5.76
CA PHE A 33 -8.82 -0.13 -5.93
C PHE A 33 -7.46 -0.37 -6.56
N VAL A 34 -6.90 0.66 -7.19
CA VAL A 34 -5.55 0.66 -7.74
C VAL A 34 -4.67 1.57 -6.90
N GLY A 35 -3.54 1.02 -6.45
CA GLY A 35 -2.49 1.73 -5.75
C GLY A 35 -1.14 1.62 -6.46
N VAL A 36 -0.13 2.30 -5.91
CA VAL A 36 1.26 2.22 -6.38
C VAL A 36 2.19 1.81 -5.25
N GLY A 37 3.06 0.83 -5.50
CA GLY A 37 4.06 0.37 -4.55
C GLY A 37 5.15 1.43 -4.29
N ALA A 38 5.79 1.35 -3.12
CA ALA A 38 6.93 2.20 -2.77
C ALA A 38 8.25 1.70 -3.37
N ARG A 39 9.27 2.57 -3.41
CA ARG A 39 10.66 2.15 -3.68
C ARG A 39 11.32 1.37 -2.53
N PHE A 40 10.73 1.39 -1.34
CA PHE A 40 11.20 0.71 -0.14
C PHE A 40 10.23 -0.40 0.28
N GLY A 41 10.61 -1.20 1.27
CA GLY A 41 9.79 -2.30 1.75
C GLY A 41 9.99 -3.58 0.94
N THR A 42 9.18 -4.59 1.24
CA THR A 42 9.17 -5.83 0.46
C THR A 42 8.53 -5.60 -0.91
N THR A 43 9.18 -6.09 -1.96
CA THR A 43 8.67 -6.03 -3.34
C THR A 43 7.39 -6.84 -3.48
N MET A 44 6.40 -6.28 -4.19
CA MET A 44 5.12 -6.94 -4.48
C MET A 44 5.08 -7.59 -5.87
N GLU A 45 6.22 -7.69 -6.53
CA GLU A 45 6.34 -8.25 -7.89
C GLU A 45 5.94 -9.73 -7.90
N SER A 46 5.12 -10.11 -8.89
CA SER A 46 4.79 -11.50 -9.24
C SER A 46 4.19 -12.37 -8.12
N LYS A 47 3.16 -11.87 -7.41
CA LYS A 47 2.30 -12.72 -6.58
C LYS A 47 0.96 -12.96 -7.27
N GLU A 48 0.64 -14.23 -7.55
CA GLU A 48 -0.66 -14.67 -8.05
C GLU A 48 -1.80 -14.20 -7.11
N LYS A 49 -3.02 -14.17 -7.65
CA LYS A 49 -4.32 -13.89 -6.99
C LYS A 49 -4.66 -14.78 -5.77
N LYS A 50 -3.69 -15.55 -5.25
CA LYS A 50 -3.79 -16.50 -4.12
C LYS A 50 -3.31 -15.93 -2.78
N ALA A 51 -3.04 -14.62 -2.67
CA ALA A 51 -2.67 -14.02 -1.38
C ALA A 51 -3.83 -14.13 -0.38
N ASN A 52 -3.58 -14.57 0.85
CA ASN A 52 -4.61 -14.60 1.89
C ASN A 52 -5.14 -13.18 2.15
N HIS A 53 -6.47 -13.03 2.24
CA HIS A 53 -7.08 -11.76 2.61
C HIS A 53 -6.72 -11.47 4.06
N THR A 54 -6.16 -10.29 4.29
CA THR A 54 -5.67 -9.88 5.60
C THR A 54 -6.57 -8.77 6.13
N LYS A 55 -6.92 -8.82 7.42
CA LYS A 55 -7.74 -7.79 8.04
C LYS A 55 -7.10 -6.42 7.88
N LEU A 56 -7.93 -5.42 7.63
CA LEU A 56 -7.54 -4.02 7.53
C LEU A 56 -7.84 -3.31 8.84
N ALA A 57 -6.90 -2.52 9.33
CA ALA A 57 -7.07 -1.71 10.53
C ALA A 57 -6.72 -0.25 10.24
N LEU A 58 -7.56 0.68 10.70
CA LEU A 58 -7.22 2.10 10.69
C LEU A 58 -6.24 2.40 11.82
N SER A 59 -5.16 3.14 11.51
CA SER A 59 -4.19 3.57 12.52
C SER A 59 -4.80 4.61 13.48
N ASP A 60 -4.45 4.52 14.77
CA ASP A 60 -4.68 5.58 15.77
C ASP A 60 -3.37 5.92 16.49
N PRO A 61 -2.69 7.04 16.18
CA PRO A 61 -3.17 8.16 15.37
C PRO A 61 -3.23 7.84 13.87
N PRO A 62 -4.10 8.53 13.10
CA PRO A 62 -4.31 8.24 11.68
C PRO A 62 -3.06 8.39 10.80
N ASP A 63 -2.09 9.20 11.23
CA ASP A 63 -0.85 9.43 10.48
C ASP A 63 0.24 8.37 10.74
N CYS A 64 0.11 7.52 11.76
CA CYS A 64 1.12 6.51 12.13
C CYS A 64 2.55 7.10 12.29
N CYS A 65 2.66 8.36 12.72
CA CYS A 65 3.95 8.97 12.98
C CYS A 65 4.53 8.58 14.35
N SER A 66 3.67 8.07 15.23
CA SER A 66 4.00 7.43 16.50
C SER A 66 3.32 6.07 16.58
N THR A 67 3.75 5.25 17.55
CA THR A 67 3.22 3.90 17.75
C THR A 67 1.69 3.92 17.83
N PRO A 68 0.99 3.17 16.95
CA PRO A 68 -0.46 3.08 16.98
C PRO A 68 -0.94 2.50 18.32
N LYS A 69 -2.02 3.05 18.86
CA LYS A 69 -2.67 2.59 20.10
C LYS A 69 -3.40 1.27 19.89
N ASN A 70 -3.89 1.02 18.68
CA ASN A 70 -4.46 -0.27 18.30
C ASN A 70 -3.35 -1.31 18.19
N LYS A 71 -3.52 -2.43 18.92
CA LYS A 71 -2.60 -3.57 18.81
C LYS A 71 -2.80 -4.23 17.45
N LEU A 72 -1.73 -4.31 16.67
CA LEU A 72 -1.70 -5.05 15.42
C LEU A 72 -1.03 -6.41 15.67
N SER A 73 -1.53 -7.43 15.02
CA SER A 73 -1.06 -8.82 15.06
C SER A 73 -1.09 -9.40 13.64
N GLY A 74 -0.50 -8.66 12.71
CA GLY A 74 -0.41 -9.04 11.29
C GLY A 74 -1.47 -8.42 10.38
N GLU A 75 -2.28 -7.47 10.85
CA GLU A 75 -3.19 -6.71 9.98
C GLU A 75 -2.44 -5.82 8.99
N VAL A 76 -3.13 -5.47 7.90
CA VAL A 76 -2.74 -4.37 7.03
C VAL A 76 -3.18 -3.08 7.69
N ILE A 77 -2.26 -2.13 7.87
CA ILE A 77 -2.59 -0.85 8.49
C ILE A 77 -2.88 0.21 7.42
N LEU A 78 -3.98 0.94 7.60
CA LEU A 78 -4.38 2.08 6.79
C LEU A 78 -4.00 3.37 7.51
N VAL A 79 -3.25 4.24 6.81
CA VAL A 79 -2.71 5.49 7.38
C VAL A 79 -2.89 6.66 6.43
N HIS A 80 -2.94 7.88 6.96
CA HIS A 80 -2.97 9.10 6.18
C HIS A 80 -1.58 9.64 5.88
N ARG A 81 -1.43 10.21 4.68
CA ARG A 81 -0.27 11.03 4.31
C ARG A 81 -0.25 12.33 5.11
N GLY A 82 0.94 12.72 5.58
CA GLY A 82 1.19 13.97 6.31
C GLY A 82 2.06 13.77 7.55
N ASN A 83 2.46 14.87 8.20
CA ASN A 83 3.18 14.98 9.49
C ASN A 83 4.60 14.36 9.56
N CYS A 84 4.85 13.23 8.92
CA CYS A 84 6.15 12.56 8.88
C CYS A 84 6.37 11.86 7.54
N LYS A 85 7.58 11.35 7.34
CA LYS A 85 8.03 10.69 6.10
C LYS A 85 7.34 9.33 5.90
N PHE A 86 7.23 8.88 4.64
CA PHE A 86 6.62 7.59 4.31
C PHE A 86 7.36 6.40 4.93
N THR A 87 8.69 6.44 4.91
CA THR A 87 9.60 5.48 5.54
C THR A 87 9.41 5.43 7.06
N THR A 88 9.23 6.59 7.72
CA THR A 88 8.92 6.65 9.15
C THR A 88 7.62 5.93 9.46
N LYS A 89 6.55 6.20 8.69
CA LYS A 89 5.25 5.52 8.85
C LYS A 89 5.40 4.01 8.67
N ALA A 90 6.13 3.57 7.65
CA ALA A 90 6.35 2.15 7.40
C ALA A 90 7.17 1.47 8.50
N ASN A 91 8.19 2.13 9.05
CA ASN A 91 8.96 1.62 10.18
C ASN A 91 8.10 1.50 11.44
N VAL A 92 7.29 2.50 11.75
CA VAL A 92 6.39 2.51 12.90
C VAL A 92 5.32 1.41 12.76
N ALA A 93 4.71 1.30 11.58
CA ALA A 93 3.75 0.24 11.27
C ALA A 93 4.35 -1.16 11.41
N GLN A 94 5.56 -1.36 10.88
CA GLN A 94 6.27 -2.64 11.02
C GLN A 94 6.57 -2.96 12.48
N ALA A 95 7.09 -1.99 13.25
CA ALA A 95 7.38 -2.16 14.66
C ALA A 95 6.12 -2.45 15.49
N ALA A 96 4.96 -1.95 15.05
CA ALA A 96 3.66 -2.23 15.65
C ALA A 96 3.11 -3.63 15.28
N GLY A 97 3.74 -4.38 14.37
CA GLY A 97 3.32 -5.72 13.96
C GLY A 97 2.40 -5.76 12.74
N ALA A 98 2.34 -4.69 11.94
CA ALA A 98 1.61 -4.70 10.68
C ALA A 98 2.26 -5.64 9.66
N SER A 99 1.46 -6.27 8.81
CA SER A 99 1.97 -7.10 7.70
C SER A 99 2.20 -6.31 6.41
N ALA A 100 1.48 -5.20 6.23
CA ALA A 100 1.59 -4.26 5.13
C ALA A 100 1.07 -2.88 5.54
N ILE A 101 1.47 -1.83 4.80
CA ILE A 101 0.98 -0.47 5.02
C ILE A 101 0.32 0.11 3.76
N LEU A 102 -0.90 0.62 3.92
CA LEU A 102 -1.63 1.39 2.92
C LEU A 102 -1.63 2.87 3.31
N ILE A 103 -1.07 3.72 2.47
CA ILE A 103 -0.97 5.17 2.71
C ILE A 103 -1.97 5.89 1.82
N ILE A 104 -2.94 6.58 2.43
CA ILE A 104 -3.94 7.39 1.75
C ILE A 104 -3.32 8.73 1.38
N ASN A 105 -3.31 9.03 0.09
CA ASN A 105 -2.89 10.33 -0.41
C ASN A 105 -3.94 11.42 -0.06
N ASN A 106 -3.50 12.67 -0.01
CA ASN A 106 -4.38 13.84 0.17
C ASN A 106 -4.91 14.38 -1.17
N GLN A 107 -4.62 13.70 -2.28
CA GLN A 107 -5.04 14.03 -3.65
C GLN A 107 -5.58 12.77 -4.32
N LYS A 108 -6.37 12.96 -5.38
CA LYS A 108 -6.95 11.86 -6.17
C LYS A 108 -5.94 11.13 -7.05
N GLU A 109 -4.75 11.70 -7.25
CA GLU A 109 -3.71 11.10 -8.09
C GLU A 109 -2.84 10.13 -7.28
N LEU A 110 -2.34 9.10 -7.97
CA LEU A 110 -1.31 8.22 -7.43
C LEU A 110 0.01 8.98 -7.31
N PHE A 111 0.66 8.85 -6.16
CA PHE A 111 1.94 9.51 -5.90
C PHE A 111 3.04 8.47 -5.62
N LYS A 112 4.18 8.64 -6.30
CA LYS A 112 5.32 7.73 -6.22
C LYS A 112 6.08 7.96 -4.91
N MET A 113 6.04 6.97 -4.01
CA MET A 113 6.77 7.04 -2.74
C MET A 113 8.25 6.69 -2.95
N VAL A 114 9.10 7.70 -2.77
CA VAL A 114 10.57 7.62 -2.86
C VAL A 114 11.21 7.80 -1.49
N CYS A 115 12.45 7.34 -1.36
CA CYS A 115 13.27 7.63 -0.19
C CYS A 115 14.02 8.95 -0.34
N GLU A 116 14.30 9.58 0.79
CA GLU A 116 15.04 10.83 0.82
C GLU A 116 16.56 10.63 0.75
N ARG A 117 17.25 11.66 0.25
CA ARG A 117 18.71 11.65 0.11
C ARG A 117 19.45 11.49 1.44
N ASN A 118 18.85 11.90 2.56
CA ASN A 118 19.48 11.87 3.88
C ASN A 118 19.09 10.66 4.73
N GLU A 119 18.29 9.72 4.21
CA GLU A 119 17.94 8.51 4.95
C GLU A 119 19.09 7.50 4.96
N THR A 120 19.36 6.94 6.14
CA THR A 120 20.27 5.81 6.35
C THR A 120 19.65 4.51 5.80
N ILE A 121 20.37 3.39 5.94
CA ILE A 121 19.91 2.06 5.50
C ILE A 121 18.51 1.79 6.04
N LEU A 122 17.55 1.54 5.13
CA LEU A 122 16.17 1.28 5.47
C LEU A 122 15.95 -0.23 5.65
N ASN A 123 15.55 -0.63 6.86
CA ASN A 123 15.22 -2.03 7.18
C ASN A 123 13.69 -2.23 7.24
N ILE A 124 13.01 -1.84 6.17
CA ILE A 124 11.56 -2.01 6.03
C ILE A 124 11.32 -3.30 5.24
N SER A 125 10.67 -4.26 5.88
CA SER A 125 10.36 -5.61 5.38
C SER A 125 8.87 -5.83 5.11
N ILE A 126 8.04 -4.81 5.36
CA ILE A 126 6.62 -4.83 4.96
C ILE A 126 6.45 -4.14 3.61
N PRO A 127 5.52 -4.60 2.74
CA PRO A 127 5.17 -3.87 1.54
C PRO A 127 4.43 -2.57 1.88
N ALA A 128 4.71 -1.52 1.11
CA ALA A 128 4.07 -0.22 1.25
C ALA A 128 3.40 0.18 -0.06
N VAL A 129 2.11 0.52 0.01
CA VAL A 129 1.29 0.89 -1.15
C VAL A 129 0.60 2.22 -0.89
N MET A 130 0.63 3.11 -1.87
CA MET A 130 -0.12 4.35 -1.83
C MET A 130 -1.45 4.21 -2.57
N LEU A 131 -2.50 4.72 -1.95
CA LEU A 131 -3.84 4.82 -2.51
C LEU A 131 -4.21 6.29 -2.77
N PRO A 132 -5.04 6.56 -3.79
CA PRO A 132 -5.61 7.89 -3.98
C PRO A 132 -6.61 8.20 -2.86
N GLN A 133 -6.92 9.49 -2.68
CA GLN A 133 -7.75 9.98 -1.57
C GLN A 133 -9.15 9.35 -1.54
N ASP A 134 -9.77 9.17 -2.70
CA ASP A 134 -11.12 8.61 -2.86
C ASP A 134 -11.19 7.12 -2.51
N ALA A 135 -10.17 6.34 -2.91
CA ALA A 135 -10.02 4.95 -2.49
C ALA A 135 -9.86 4.84 -0.96
N GLY A 136 -8.98 5.67 -0.38
CA GLY A 136 -8.78 5.72 1.06
C GLY A 136 -10.04 6.09 1.85
N ALA A 137 -10.76 7.12 1.41
CA ALA A 137 -12.02 7.54 2.02
C ALA A 137 -13.09 6.43 1.97
N SER A 138 -13.12 5.65 0.88
CA SER A 138 -14.04 4.52 0.73
C SER A 138 -13.72 3.41 1.74
N LEU A 139 -12.46 3.05 1.89
CA LEU A 139 -11.99 2.08 2.90
C LEU A 139 -12.28 2.53 4.33
N GLU A 140 -11.98 3.79 4.65
CA GLU A 140 -12.28 4.36 5.96
C GLU A 140 -13.76 4.34 6.29
N LYS A 141 -14.61 4.65 5.30
CA LYS A 141 -16.06 4.59 5.47
C LYS A 141 -16.52 3.18 5.85
N SER A 142 -15.98 2.16 5.18
CA SER A 142 -16.26 0.75 5.49
C SER A 142 -15.72 0.32 6.87
N LEU A 143 -14.57 0.83 7.30
CA LEU A 143 -14.03 0.56 8.64
C LEU A 143 -14.85 1.22 9.74
N ARG A 144 -15.42 2.41 9.49
CA ARG A 144 -16.25 3.15 10.44
C ARG A 144 -17.66 2.60 10.58
N SER A 145 -18.14 1.79 9.63
CA SER A 145 -19.47 1.18 9.68
C SER A 145 -19.57 -0.06 10.58
N ASN A 146 -18.56 -0.31 11.45
CA ASN A 146 -18.44 -1.52 12.29
C ASN A 146 -18.40 -2.84 11.51
N SER A 147 -18.12 -2.80 10.21
CA SER A 147 -17.93 -3.99 9.38
C SER A 147 -16.49 -4.51 9.50
N SER A 148 -16.32 -5.83 9.36
CA SER A 148 -14.98 -6.41 9.23
C SER A 148 -14.49 -6.20 7.80
N VAL A 149 -13.44 -5.38 7.65
CA VAL A 149 -12.81 -5.13 6.34
C VAL A 149 -11.52 -5.94 6.25
N SER A 150 -11.34 -6.67 5.15
CA SER A 150 -10.10 -7.34 4.80
C SER A 150 -9.67 -6.95 3.39
N VAL A 151 -8.36 -7.02 3.11
CA VAL A 151 -7.78 -6.65 1.82
C VAL A 151 -6.87 -7.73 1.27
N GLN A 152 -6.80 -7.79 -0.05
CA GLN A 152 -5.82 -8.55 -0.80
C GLN A 152 -4.98 -7.59 -1.62
N LEU A 153 -3.66 -7.68 -1.48
CA LEU A 153 -2.72 -6.85 -2.22
C LEU A 153 -1.95 -7.72 -3.21
N TYR A 154 -2.05 -7.44 -4.50
CA TYR A 154 -1.28 -8.15 -5.53
C TYR A 154 -0.92 -7.24 -6.70
N SER A 155 0.21 -7.52 -7.36
CA SER A 155 0.60 -6.86 -8.60
C SER A 155 0.50 -7.88 -9.74
N PRO A 156 -0.52 -7.78 -10.62
CA PRO A 156 -0.65 -8.72 -11.73
C PRO A 156 0.56 -8.57 -12.66
N GLU A 157 1.12 -9.70 -13.11
CA GLU A 157 2.13 -9.65 -14.15
C GLU A 157 1.52 -8.99 -15.39
N ARG A 158 2.25 -8.04 -15.98
CA ARG A 158 1.93 -7.55 -17.31
C ARG A 158 2.16 -8.69 -18.29
N SER A 159 1.15 -9.52 -18.51
CA SER A 159 1.19 -10.46 -19.62
C SER A 159 1.31 -9.66 -20.92
N LEU A 160 2.19 -10.10 -21.83
CA LEU A 160 2.39 -9.47 -23.14
C LEU A 160 1.14 -9.52 -24.05
N VAL A 161 0.02 -10.07 -23.57
CA VAL A 161 -1.16 -10.40 -24.37
C VAL A 161 -2.17 -9.24 -24.46
N ASP A 162 -1.99 -8.15 -23.72
CA ASP A 162 -2.88 -6.97 -23.82
C ASP A 162 -2.57 -6.04 -25.01
N ILE A 163 -1.80 -6.49 -26.01
CA ILE A 163 -1.57 -5.78 -27.28
C ILE A 163 -2.42 -6.34 -28.44
N CYS A 164 -3.16 -7.45 -28.26
CA CYS A 164 -3.93 -8.03 -29.36
C CYS A 164 -5.31 -8.55 -28.92
N ARG A 165 -6.23 -7.63 -28.59
CA ARG A 165 -7.67 -7.88 -28.74
C ARG A 165 -8.43 -6.64 -29.17
N GLY A 166 -7.95 -6.02 -30.24
CA GLY A 166 -8.77 -5.26 -31.16
C GLY A 166 -9.23 -6.16 -32.29
N VAL A 167 -10.17 -7.08 -32.02
CA VAL A 167 -11.03 -7.62 -33.07
C VAL A 167 -12.07 -6.53 -33.32
N PHE A 168 -11.91 -5.80 -34.42
CA PHE A 168 -13.04 -5.17 -35.09
C PHE A 168 -13.16 -5.80 -36.47
N VAL A 169 -14.41 -6.15 -36.77
CA VAL A 169 -14.94 -6.92 -37.91
C VAL A 169 -14.52 -6.32 -39.24
#